data_AF-A0A3R7UJE2-F1
#
_entry.id   AF-A0A3R7UJE2-F1
#
_cell.length_a   1.000
_cell.length_b   1.000
_cell.length_c   1.000
_cell.angle_alpha   90.00
_cell.angle_beta   90.00
_cell.angle_gamma   90.00
#
_symmetry.space_group_name_H-M   'P 1'
#
loop_
_entity.id
_entity.type
_entity.pdbx_description
1 polymer ?
#
loop_
_entity_poly.entity_id
_entity_poly.type
_entity_poly.pdbx_seq_one_letter_code
_entity_poly.pdbx_strand_id
1 'polypeptide(L)'
;MQEPMLRLNGVNENLRIIIQTDLRGADSPTKVREALLAVFPEFPSQEEVDIPTLGNAIHETWKGEQVSLETFLKLLHDQRILDTALDAMTARFNGTSTTFELLRQAAIVGKIAFPLSEERPLGGVISITLEGEHLGDWLEAATWHKGRDIAPRSIKDDMAMNEDGEAVTWL
;
A
#
# COMPACT_ATOMS: atom_id res chain seq x y z
N MET A 1 7.11 24.02 12.13
CA MET A 1 7.88 22.88 12.69
C MET A 1 7.51 21.68 11.87
N GLN A 2 8.48 21.02 11.24
CA GLN A 2 8.24 19.72 10.61
C GLN A 2 7.89 18.72 11.71
N GLU A 3 6.84 17.93 11.47
CA GLU A 3 6.40 16.90 12.40
C GLU A 3 7.53 15.84 12.55
N PRO A 4 7.79 15.32 13.76
CA PRO A 4 8.78 14.28 13.95
C PRO A 4 8.29 13.00 13.25
N MET A 5 8.80 12.77 12.04
CA MET A 5 8.54 11.56 11.28
C MET A 5 9.49 10.48 11.77
N LEU A 6 8.94 9.41 12.35
CA LEU A 6 9.71 8.18 12.56
C LEU A 6 10.21 7.71 11.19
N ARG A 7 11.53 7.52 11.05
CA ARG A 7 12.13 7.04 9.79
C ARG A 7 11.96 5.52 9.68
N LEU A 8 10.72 5.07 9.66
CA LEU A 8 10.40 3.67 9.42
C LEU A 8 10.48 3.39 7.92
N ASN A 9 10.96 2.20 7.58
CA ASN A 9 10.98 1.72 6.19
C ASN A 9 10.64 0.23 6.07
N GLY A 10 10.45 -0.45 7.21
CA GLY A 10 10.15 -1.87 7.34
C GLY A 10 11.35 -2.80 7.12
N VAL A 11 12.44 -2.33 6.51
CA VAL A 11 13.64 -3.12 6.24
C VAL A 11 14.54 -3.11 7.48
N ASN A 12 15.02 -4.29 7.90
CA ASN A 12 15.74 -4.48 9.17
C ASN A 12 14.90 -4.19 10.44
N GLU A 13 13.57 -4.15 10.31
CA GLU A 13 12.64 -3.91 11.43
C GLU A 13 11.88 -5.20 11.81
N ASN A 14 12.49 -6.37 11.57
CA ASN A 14 11.91 -7.71 11.74
C ASN A 14 10.63 -7.96 10.94
N LEU A 15 10.43 -7.21 9.84
CA LEU A 15 9.34 -7.42 8.91
C LEU A 15 9.80 -8.18 7.66
N ARG A 16 8.93 -9.06 7.20
CA ARG A 16 8.94 -9.59 5.85
C ARG A 16 7.98 -8.78 5.00
N ILE A 17 8.53 -8.11 4.00
CA ILE A 17 7.78 -7.29 3.04
C ILE A 17 7.76 -8.02 1.71
N ILE A 18 6.56 -8.15 1.14
CA ILE A 18 6.37 -8.69 -0.20
C ILE A 18 5.49 -7.73 -0.97
N ILE A 19 5.95 -7.29 -2.14
CA ILE A 19 5.21 -6.43 -3.05
C ILE A 19 4.97 -7.20 -4.33
N GLN A 20 3.72 -7.22 -4.80
CA GLN A 20 3.32 -7.98 -5.98
C GLN A 20 2.37 -7.19 -6.86
N THR A 21 2.48 -7.34 -8.18
CA THR A 21 1.46 -6.89 -9.14
C THR A 21 1.34 -7.91 -10.27
N ASP A 22 0.12 -8.08 -10.78
CA ASP A 22 -0.12 -8.88 -11.97
C ASP A 22 -0.11 -8.01 -13.23
N LEU A 23 0.58 -8.46 -14.25
CA LEU A 23 0.56 -7.93 -15.60
C LEU A 23 -0.37 -8.80 -16.45
N ARG A 24 -1.46 -8.20 -16.93
CA ARG A 24 -2.45 -8.87 -17.79
C ARG A 24 -2.34 -8.36 -19.23
N GLY A 25 -2.92 -9.09 -20.19
CA GLY A 25 -2.81 -8.76 -21.62
C GLY A 25 -3.34 -7.37 -22.04
N ALA A 26 -4.11 -6.68 -21.19
CA ALA A 26 -4.57 -5.31 -21.43
C ALA A 26 -3.67 -4.23 -20.79
N ASP A 27 -2.67 -4.64 -20.01
CA ASP A 27 -1.78 -3.74 -19.28
C ASP A 27 -0.58 -3.33 -20.16
N SER A 28 -0.06 -2.12 -19.91
CA SER A 28 1.22 -1.68 -20.47
C SER A 28 2.32 -1.97 -19.44
N PRO A 29 3.30 -2.85 -19.73
CA PRO A 29 4.39 -3.17 -18.80
C PRO A 29 5.14 -1.92 -18.34
N THR A 30 5.37 -0.98 -19.25
CA THR A 30 6.01 0.30 -18.96
C THR A 30 5.24 1.12 -17.92
N LYS A 31 3.92 1.26 -18.09
CA LYS A 31 3.09 2.03 -17.15
C LYS A 31 2.96 1.33 -15.80
N VAL A 32 2.87 0.01 -15.79
CA VAL A 32 2.85 -0.77 -14.53
C VAL A 32 4.16 -0.58 -13.78
N ARG A 33 5.29 -0.60 -14.48
CA ARG A 33 6.62 -0.32 -13.91
C ARG A 33 6.71 1.10 -13.36
N GLU A 34 6.26 2.10 -14.11
CA GLU A 34 6.22 3.50 -13.65
C GLU A 34 5.40 3.64 -12.37
N ALA A 35 4.21 3.02 -12.31
CA ALA A 35 3.37 3.00 -11.12
C ALA A 35 4.10 2.42 -9.90
N LEU A 36 4.74 1.26 -10.11
CA LEU A 36 5.42 0.52 -9.07
C LEU A 36 6.62 1.30 -8.52
N LEU A 37 7.47 1.84 -9.40
CA LEU A 37 8.68 2.59 -9.02
C LEU A 37 8.37 3.98 -8.45
N ALA A 38 7.21 4.56 -8.77
CA ALA A 38 6.77 5.81 -8.16
C ALA A 38 6.48 5.65 -6.65
N VAL A 39 6.06 4.47 -6.22
CA VAL A 39 5.74 4.16 -4.82
C VAL A 39 6.87 3.37 -4.13
N PHE A 40 7.52 2.49 -4.88
CA PHE A 40 8.57 1.57 -4.41
C PHE A 40 9.82 1.67 -5.31
N PRO A 41 10.64 2.72 -5.16
CA PRO A 41 11.78 2.96 -6.05
C PRO A 41 12.84 1.85 -6.06
N GLU A 42 12.92 1.09 -4.96
CA GLU A 42 13.86 -0.02 -4.78
C GLU A 42 13.31 -1.37 -5.27
N PHE A 43 12.12 -1.40 -5.87
CA PHE A 43 11.55 -2.63 -6.40
C PHE A 43 12.50 -3.24 -7.46
N PRO A 44 12.80 -4.55 -7.40
CA PRO A 44 13.75 -5.17 -8.31
C PRO A 44 13.31 -5.00 -9.76
N SER A 45 14.21 -4.46 -10.58
CA SER A 45 13.96 -4.28 -12.01
C SER A 45 13.61 -5.62 -12.63
N GLN A 46 12.41 -5.70 -13.22
CA GLN A 46 12.06 -6.82 -14.07
C GLN A 46 12.75 -6.62 -15.43
N GLU A 47 13.23 -7.71 -16.03
CA GLU A 47 13.81 -7.70 -17.38
C GLU A 47 12.78 -7.16 -18.40
N GLU A 48 13.21 -6.84 -19.62
CA GLU A 48 12.32 -6.33 -20.66
C GLU A 48 11.16 -7.30 -20.92
N VAL A 49 9.99 -6.97 -20.37
CA VAL A 49 8.76 -7.70 -20.65
C VAL A 49 8.20 -7.22 -21.98
N ASP A 50 7.95 -8.16 -22.88
CA ASP A 50 7.35 -7.89 -24.19
C ASP A 50 6.04 -7.09 -24.03
N ILE A 51 5.78 -6.19 -24.98
CA ILE A 51 4.52 -5.46 -25.00
C ILE A 51 3.44 -6.41 -25.52
N PRO A 52 2.33 -6.64 -24.77
CA PRO A 52 1.30 -7.57 -25.22
C PRO A 52 0.69 -7.08 -26.53
N THR A 53 0.54 -8.00 -27.49
CA THR A 53 -0.12 -7.75 -28.79
C THR A 53 -1.47 -8.44 -28.84
N LEU A 54 -2.39 -7.94 -29.67
CA LEU A 54 -3.69 -8.60 -29.88
C LEU A 54 -3.49 -10.08 -30.26
N GLY A 55 -4.09 -10.99 -29.48
CA GLY A 55 -3.94 -12.45 -29.66
C GLY A 55 -2.80 -13.10 -28.87
N ASN A 56 -1.88 -12.32 -28.30
CA ASN A 56 -0.78 -12.78 -27.45
C ASN A 56 -0.85 -12.06 -26.10
N ALA A 57 -1.78 -12.48 -25.26
CA ALA A 57 -1.92 -11.94 -23.91
C ALA A 57 -0.75 -12.39 -23.03
N ILE A 58 -0.25 -11.47 -22.21
CA ILE A 58 0.73 -11.76 -21.16
C ILE A 58 -0.03 -11.92 -19.84
N HIS A 59 0.39 -12.92 -19.08
CA HIS A 59 -0.07 -13.18 -17.72
C HIS A 59 1.17 -13.45 -16.88
N GLU A 60 1.72 -12.39 -16.30
CA GLU A 60 2.94 -12.45 -15.50
C GLU A 60 2.68 -11.81 -14.14
N THR A 61 3.36 -12.30 -13.11
CA THR A 61 3.30 -11.72 -11.77
C THR A 61 4.68 -11.20 -11.42
N TRP A 62 4.79 -9.89 -11.22
CA TRP A 62 6.01 -9.25 -10.74
C TRP A 62 6.00 -9.26 -9.22
N LYS A 63 7.10 -9.74 -8.62
CA LYS A 63 7.23 -9.87 -7.18
C LYS A 63 8.58 -9.34 -6.71
N GLY A 64 8.56 -8.51 -5.66
CA GLY A 64 9.72 -8.05 -4.93
C GLY A 64 9.60 -8.43 -3.47
N GLU A 65 10.68 -8.93 -2.87
CA GLU A 65 10.76 -9.18 -1.43
C GLU A 65 11.71 -8.18 -0.79
N GLN A 66 11.44 -7.81 0.46
CA GLN A 66 12.26 -6.87 1.25
C GLN A 66 12.44 -5.50 0.57
N VAL A 67 11.40 -5.04 -0.13
CA VAL A 67 11.40 -3.71 -0.77
C VAL A 67 11.03 -2.65 0.27
N SER A 68 11.85 -1.59 0.36
CA SER A 68 11.64 -0.47 1.28
C SER A 68 10.27 0.19 1.13
N LEU A 69 9.62 0.47 2.27
CA LEU A 69 8.35 1.21 2.36
C LEU A 69 8.53 2.72 2.58
N GLU A 70 9.75 3.24 2.61
CA GLU A 70 10.04 4.64 2.96
C GLU A 70 9.26 5.64 2.07
N THR A 71 9.31 5.45 0.74
CA THR A 71 8.61 6.33 -0.21
C THR A 71 7.10 6.23 -0.07
N PHE A 72 6.57 5.01 0.11
CA PHE A 72 5.16 4.78 0.38
C PHE A 72 4.68 5.52 1.63
N LEU A 73 5.37 5.36 2.77
CA LEU A 73 5.02 6.02 4.03
C LEU A 73 5.10 7.54 3.90
N LYS A 74 6.12 8.06 3.22
CA LYS A 74 6.22 9.49 2.92
C LYS A 74 5.00 10.00 2.14
N LEU A 75 4.56 9.29 1.11
CA LEU A 75 3.38 9.68 0.33
C LEU A 75 2.11 9.69 1.19
N LEU A 76 1.94 8.76 2.13
CA LEU A 76 0.81 8.79 3.06
C LEU A 76 0.80 10.05 3.92
N HIS A 77 1.96 10.45 4.44
CA HIS A 77 2.13 11.68 5.21
C HIS A 77 1.83 12.92 4.37
N ASP A 78 2.44 13.01 3.18
CA ASP A 78 2.27 14.16 2.28
C ASP A 78 0.81 14.32 1.84
N GLN A 79 0.09 13.20 1.67
CA GLN A 79 -1.34 13.18 1.34
C GLN A 79 -2.27 13.35 2.55
N ARG A 80 -1.76 13.24 3.78
CA ARG A 80 -2.54 13.29 5.04
C ARG A 80 -3.67 12.26 5.11
N ILE A 81 -3.39 11.04 4.66
CA ILE A 81 -4.37 9.93 4.65
C ILE A 81 -4.00 8.80 5.63
N LEU A 82 -3.28 9.12 6.71
CA LEU A 82 -2.71 8.11 7.62
C LEU A 82 -3.78 7.31 8.38
N ASP A 83 -4.93 7.91 8.70
CA ASP A 83 -6.05 7.18 9.33
C ASP A 83 -6.68 6.20 8.34
N THR A 84 -6.96 6.64 7.11
CA THR A 84 -7.43 5.74 6.03
C THR A 84 -6.41 4.65 5.74
N ALA A 85 -5.11 4.97 5.80
CA ALA A 85 -4.05 3.99 5.60
C ALA A 85 -4.02 2.95 6.73
N LEU A 86 -4.16 3.37 8.00
CA LEU A 86 -4.25 2.42 9.11
C LEU A 86 -5.42 1.46 8.91
N ASP A 87 -6.60 1.99 8.55
CA ASP A 87 -7.80 1.18 8.34
C ASP A 87 -7.59 0.17 7.20
N ALA A 88 -7.13 0.64 6.04
CA ALA A 88 -6.89 -0.22 4.88
C ALA A 88 -5.78 -1.25 5.12
N MET A 89 -4.69 -0.85 5.78
CA MET A 89 -3.56 -1.74 6.08
C MET A 89 -3.89 -2.76 7.16
N THR A 90 -4.93 -2.53 7.98
CA THR A 90 -5.31 -3.42 9.08
C THR A 90 -6.60 -4.21 8.81
N ALA A 91 -7.32 -3.91 7.72
CA ALA A 91 -8.56 -4.59 7.34
C ALA A 91 -8.44 -6.13 7.30
N ARG A 92 -7.29 -6.66 6.86
CA ARG A 92 -7.00 -8.11 6.81
C ARG A 92 -5.95 -8.55 7.83
N PHE A 93 -5.68 -7.74 8.85
CA PHE A 93 -4.68 -8.04 9.86
C PHE A 93 -5.12 -9.17 10.80
N ASN A 94 -4.27 -10.18 10.93
CA ASN A 94 -4.51 -11.37 11.74
C ASN A 94 -3.61 -11.47 12.99
N GLY A 95 -2.83 -10.43 13.29
CA GLY A 95 -1.91 -10.37 14.43
C GLY A 95 -0.44 -10.36 14.03
N THR A 96 -0.04 -11.22 13.07
CA THR A 96 1.36 -11.32 12.61
C THR A 96 1.51 -11.09 11.11
N SER A 97 0.39 -10.99 10.38
CA SER A 97 0.40 -10.69 8.95
C SER A 97 -0.78 -9.79 8.58
N THR A 98 -0.56 -8.98 7.56
CA THR A 98 -1.61 -8.27 6.84
C THR A 98 -1.32 -8.23 5.35
N THR A 99 -2.36 -8.07 4.55
CA THR A 99 -2.24 -7.81 3.11
C THR A 99 -3.25 -6.75 2.72
N PHE A 100 -2.77 -5.74 1.99
CA PHE A 100 -3.57 -4.64 1.47
C PHE A 100 -3.15 -4.32 0.04
N GLU A 101 -3.95 -3.49 -0.61
CA GLU A 101 -3.83 -3.22 -2.04
C GLU A 101 -3.84 -1.72 -2.32
N LEU A 102 -3.12 -1.31 -3.36
CA LEU A 102 -3.07 0.06 -3.86
C LEU A 102 -3.53 0.12 -5.32
N LEU A 103 -4.23 1.18 -5.68
CA LEU A 103 -4.64 1.44 -7.06
C LEU A 103 -3.43 1.79 -7.93
N ARG A 104 -3.16 1.00 -8.98
CA ARG A 104 -2.05 1.29 -9.92
C ARG A 104 -2.21 2.64 -10.61
N GLN A 105 -3.44 3.01 -10.96
CA GLN A 105 -3.71 4.29 -11.64
C GLN A 105 -3.36 5.51 -10.78
N ALA A 106 -3.57 5.44 -9.46
CA ALA A 106 -3.12 6.48 -8.55
C ALA A 106 -1.59 6.48 -8.42
N ALA A 107 -0.99 5.30 -8.33
CA ALA A 107 0.45 5.14 -8.19
C ALA A 107 1.24 5.71 -9.39
N ILE A 108 0.71 5.61 -10.62
CA ILE A 108 1.32 6.21 -11.84
C ILE A 108 1.57 7.71 -11.68
N VAL A 109 0.70 8.43 -10.97
CA VAL A 109 0.83 9.88 -10.72
C VAL A 109 1.45 10.18 -9.35
N GLY A 110 2.10 9.20 -8.74
CA GLY A 110 2.76 9.33 -7.44
C GLY A 110 1.78 9.51 -6.28
N LYS A 111 0.56 8.96 -6.39
CA LYS A 111 -0.45 9.02 -5.33
C LYS A 111 -0.78 7.65 -4.77
N ILE A 112 -1.13 7.62 -3.49
CA ILE A 112 -1.64 6.44 -2.81
C ILE A 112 -3.16 6.52 -2.73
N ALA A 113 -3.82 5.45 -3.17
CA ALA A 113 -5.24 5.24 -2.99
C ALA A 113 -5.49 3.74 -2.79
N PHE A 114 -6.36 3.40 -1.85
CA PHE A 114 -6.76 2.03 -1.55
C PHE A 114 -8.04 1.70 -2.32
N PRO A 115 -8.15 0.51 -2.95
CA PRO A 115 -9.40 0.07 -3.56
C PRO A 115 -10.46 -0.20 -2.49
N LEU A 116 -11.73 -0.03 -2.85
CA LEU A 116 -12.84 -0.48 -2.00
C LEU A 116 -12.93 -2.02 -2.04
N SER A 117 -13.37 -2.62 -0.93
CA SER A 117 -13.31 -4.07 -0.69
C SER A 117 -14.01 -4.94 -1.75
N GLU A 118 -15.00 -4.40 -2.45
CA GLU A 118 -15.78 -5.10 -3.48
C GLU A 118 -15.43 -4.70 -4.92
N GLU A 119 -14.55 -3.72 -5.11
CA GLU A 119 -14.23 -3.22 -6.44
C GLU A 119 -13.14 -4.04 -7.12
N ARG A 120 -13.32 -4.25 -8.43
CA ARG A 120 -12.24 -4.73 -9.32
C ARG A 120 -11.71 -3.53 -10.09
N PRO A 121 -10.68 -2.85 -9.58
CA PRO A 121 -10.24 -1.60 -10.18
C PRO A 121 -9.73 -1.82 -11.60
N LEU A 122 -10.17 -0.95 -12.50
CA LEU A 122 -9.66 -0.89 -13.85
C LEU A 122 -8.16 -0.61 -13.83
N GLY A 123 -7.41 -1.45 -14.55
CA GLY A 123 -5.97 -1.35 -14.58
C GLY A 123 -5.29 -1.88 -13.32
N GLY A 124 -5.95 -2.69 -12.49
CA GLY A 124 -5.34 -3.57 -11.47
C GLY A 124 -4.74 -2.88 -10.24
N VAL A 125 -4.12 -3.68 -9.38
CA VAL A 125 -3.62 -3.27 -8.05
C VAL A 125 -2.15 -3.64 -7.84
N ILE A 126 -1.51 -2.95 -6.90
CA ILE A 126 -0.27 -3.39 -6.28
C ILE A 126 -0.66 -4.00 -4.93
N SER A 127 -0.36 -5.27 -4.73
CA SER A 127 -0.57 -5.97 -3.47
C SER A 127 0.68 -5.88 -2.60
N ILE A 128 0.48 -5.57 -1.31
CA ILE A 128 1.54 -5.49 -0.31
C ILE A 128 1.17 -6.43 0.82
N THR A 129 2.06 -7.37 1.10
CA THR A 129 1.97 -8.29 2.23
C THR A 129 3.08 -7.97 3.21
N LEU A 130 2.70 -7.79 4.48
CA LEU A 130 3.60 -7.61 5.60
C LEU A 130 3.43 -8.78 6.56
N GLU A 131 4.54 -9.34 7.03
CA GLU A 131 4.56 -10.37 8.05
C GLU A 131 5.64 -10.03 9.09
N GLY A 132 5.37 -10.25 10.38
CA GLY A 132 6.36 -10.02 11.42
C GLY A 132 5.78 -10.14 12.82
N GLU A 133 6.68 -10.28 13.79
CA GLU A 133 6.32 -10.15 15.21
C GLU A 133 6.07 -8.67 15.53
N HIS A 134 5.09 -8.37 16.38
CA HIS A 134 4.72 -7.00 16.75
C HIS A 134 4.31 -6.11 15.55
N LEU A 135 3.82 -6.72 14.47
CA LEU A 135 3.38 -6.00 13.27
C LEU A 135 2.28 -4.97 13.59
N GLY A 136 1.41 -5.23 14.57
CA GLY A 136 0.41 -4.25 15.01
C GLY A 136 1.03 -2.94 15.51
N ASP A 137 2.00 -3.04 16.43
CA ASP A 137 2.71 -1.88 16.98
C ASP A 137 3.44 -1.10 15.88
N TRP A 138 4.02 -1.82 14.91
CA TRP A 138 4.67 -1.21 13.76
C TRP A 138 3.68 -0.46 12.86
N LEU A 139 2.51 -1.04 12.57
CA LEU A 139 1.47 -0.41 11.74
C LEU A 139 0.93 0.87 12.40
N GLU A 140 0.72 0.85 13.71
CA GLU A 140 0.29 2.02 14.47
C GLU A 140 1.37 3.12 14.47
N ALA A 141 2.64 2.75 14.66
CA ALA A 141 3.76 3.68 14.61
C ALA A 141 3.97 4.28 13.21
N ALA A 142 3.87 3.47 12.16
CA ALA A 142 4.03 3.87 10.76
C ALA A 142 2.90 4.78 10.26
N THR A 143 1.73 4.74 10.91
CA THR A 143 0.57 5.57 10.57
C THR A 143 0.30 6.66 11.61
N TRP A 144 1.19 6.86 12.58
CA TRP A 144 0.97 7.83 13.62
C TRP A 144 1.10 9.28 13.10
N HIS A 145 0.21 10.16 13.56
CA HIS A 145 0.32 11.59 13.38
C HIS A 145 -0.25 12.34 14.57
N LYS A 146 0.14 13.61 14.71
CA LYS A 146 -0.23 14.47 15.85
C LYS A 146 -1.75 14.62 16.09
N GLY A 147 -2.57 14.43 15.05
CA GLY A 147 -4.03 14.44 15.20
C GLY A 147 -4.53 13.41 16.21
N ARG A 148 -3.79 12.30 16.38
CA ARG A 148 -4.09 11.24 17.34
C ARG A 148 -3.82 11.59 18.80
N ASP A 149 -3.10 12.68 19.08
CA ASP A 149 -3.00 13.22 20.44
C ASP A 149 -4.35 13.74 20.94
N ILE A 150 -5.23 14.14 20.02
CA ILE A 150 -6.55 14.72 20.30
C ILE A 150 -7.64 13.66 20.13
N ALA A 151 -7.54 12.83 19.09
CA ALA A 151 -8.48 11.75 18.80
C ALA A 151 -7.69 10.43 18.55
N PRO A 152 -7.39 9.65 19.60
CA PRO A 152 -6.59 8.44 19.48
C PRO A 152 -7.28 7.41 18.58
N ARG A 153 -6.47 6.72 17.77
CA ARG A 153 -6.88 5.66 16.84
C ARG A 153 -6.05 4.42 17.11
N SER A 154 -6.66 3.25 17.01
CA SER A 154 -5.99 1.97 17.18
C SER A 154 -6.54 0.93 16.21
N ILE A 155 -5.80 -0.17 16.02
CA ILE A 155 -6.25 -1.28 15.19
C ILE A 155 -7.63 -1.77 15.66
N LYS A 156 -8.62 -1.79 14.76
CA LYS A 156 -10.03 -2.19 15.03
C LYS A 156 -10.74 -1.31 16.07
N ASP A 157 -10.52 0.00 16.06
CA ASP A 157 -11.35 0.92 16.83
C ASP A 157 -12.77 1.09 16.24
N ASP A 158 -13.70 1.55 17.08
CA ASP A 158 -15.12 1.76 16.73
C ASP A 158 -15.34 2.85 15.66
N MET A 159 -14.28 3.55 15.25
CA MET A 159 -14.32 4.62 14.27
C MET A 159 -13.69 4.20 12.92
N ALA A 160 -13.27 2.93 12.77
CA ALA A 160 -12.67 2.43 11.54
C ALA A 160 -13.56 2.68 10.31
N MET A 161 -12.95 2.98 9.16
CA MET A 161 -13.66 3.19 7.90
C MET A 161 -14.58 2.00 7.59
N ASN A 162 -15.81 2.29 7.17
CA ASN A 162 -16.75 1.25 6.76
C ASN A 162 -16.32 0.60 5.44
N GLU A 163 -16.85 -0.58 5.13
CA GLU A 163 -16.52 -1.33 3.91
C GLU A 163 -16.80 -0.54 2.61
N ASP A 164 -17.71 0.43 2.67
CA ASP A 164 -18.12 1.31 1.57
C ASP A 164 -17.18 2.52 1.33
N GLY A 165 -16.13 2.70 2.14
CA GLY A 165 -15.21 3.84 1.98
C GLY A 165 -15.60 5.11 2.72
N GLU A 166 -16.78 5.14 3.34
CA GLU A 166 -17.25 6.29 4.11
C GLU A 166 -16.63 6.33 5.51
N ALA A 167 -16.22 7.52 5.92
CA ALA A 167 -15.76 7.77 7.28
C ALA A 167 -16.97 7.75 8.25
N VAL A 168 -16.81 7.10 9.41
CA VAL A 168 -17.83 7.10 10.46
C VAL A 168 -17.97 8.53 11.01
N THR A 169 -19.13 9.15 10.81
CA THR A 169 -19.43 10.48 11.36
C THR A 169 -20.02 10.36 12.76
N TRP A 170 -19.56 11.19 13.69
CA TRP A 170 -20.15 11.34 15.02
C TRP A 170 -21.64 11.73 14.90
N LEU A 171 -22.52 11.03 15.63
CA LEU A 171 -23.94 11.41 15.80
C LEU A 171 -24.10 12.50 16.85
#